data_AF-A0A2E0U3M9-F1
#
_entry.id   AF-A0A2E0U3M9-F1
#
_cell.length_a   1.000
_cell.length_b   1.000
_cell.length_c   1.000
_cell.angle_alpha   90.00
_cell.angle_beta   90.00
_cell.angle_gamma   90.00
#
_symmetry.space_group_name_H-M   'P 1'
#
loop_
_entity.id
_entity.type
_entity.pdbx_description
1 polymer ?
#
loop_
_entity_poly.entity_id
_entity_poly.type
_entity_poly.pdbx_seq_one_letter_code
_entity_poly.pdbx_strand_id
1 'polypeptide(L)'
;MQKALREVIGGSRKGACKMLKHLIRHVAQTTGLNGQTSRAALGILLSASDRQGSPFMKELNQRFPAVRKLVNQSRQVYGGAKGEIAQLIEQTPGGRMAVATTMIRNLQNLGLSHQQIAGLFPAVSSYYETNYGIKGFAHLGDLLGGGEAVEASKAVHG
;
A
#
# COMPACT_ATOMS: atom_id res chain seq x y z
N MET A 1 9.77 -27.32 19.83
CA MET A 1 9.93 -25.85 19.90
C MET A 1 11.00 -25.24 18.98
N GLN A 2 12.06 -25.94 18.58
CA GLN A 2 13.12 -25.32 17.74
C GLN A 2 12.80 -25.17 16.22
N LYS A 3 11.72 -25.79 15.72
CA LYS A 3 11.33 -25.71 14.29
C LYS A 3 10.55 -24.43 13.94
N ALA A 4 9.81 -23.85 14.90
CA ALA A 4 9.01 -22.65 14.69
C ALA A 4 9.84 -21.35 14.67
N LEU A 5 11.02 -21.34 15.30
CA LEU A 5 11.88 -20.15 15.31
C LEU A 5 12.77 -20.01 14.05
N ARG A 6 13.05 -21.12 13.34
CA ARG A 6 13.87 -21.11 12.12
C ARG A 6 13.17 -20.55 10.89
N GLU A 7 11.84 -20.60 10.83
CA GLU A 7 11.07 -19.99 9.72
C GLU A 7 10.89 -18.48 9.88
N VAL A 8 10.98 -17.96 11.11
CA VAL A 8 10.82 -16.52 11.41
C VAL A 8 12.06 -15.71 11.02
N ILE A 9 13.24 -16.33 10.97
CA ILE A 9 14.52 -15.64 10.71
C ILE A 9 15.21 -16.14 9.42
N GLY A 10 14.80 -17.29 8.89
CA GLY A 10 15.31 -17.88 7.65
C GLY A 10 14.60 -17.36 6.40
N GLY A 11 14.66 -16.05 6.14
CA GLY A 11 14.06 -15.41 4.95
C GLY A 11 14.72 -15.86 3.64
N SER A 12 14.41 -17.08 3.19
CA SER A 12 14.78 -17.55 1.86
C SER A 12 14.23 -16.57 0.83
N ARG A 13 15.10 -16.05 -0.06
CA ARG A 13 14.70 -15.22 -1.22
C ARG A 13 13.52 -15.82 -1.99
N LYS A 14 13.35 -17.16 -1.94
CA LYS A 14 12.22 -17.90 -2.54
C LYS A 14 10.88 -17.64 -1.82
N GLY A 15 10.85 -17.54 -0.48
CA GLY A 15 9.64 -17.31 0.31
C GLY A 15 9.04 -15.92 0.11
N ALA A 16 9.87 -14.88 0.09
CA ALA A 16 9.42 -13.51 -0.16
C ALA A 16 8.88 -13.31 -1.58
N CYS A 17 9.48 -13.98 -2.57
CA CYS A 17 8.99 -13.99 -3.95
C CYS A 17 7.67 -14.76 -4.07
N LYS A 18 7.49 -15.83 -3.27
CA LYS A 18 6.23 -16.60 -3.20
C LYS A 18 5.10 -15.77 -2.61
N MET A 19 5.32 -15.05 -1.50
CA MET A 19 4.30 -14.16 -0.93
C MET A 19 3.83 -13.11 -1.94
N LEU A 20 4.74 -12.39 -2.59
CA LEU A 20 4.34 -11.31 -3.50
C LEU A 20 3.53 -11.85 -4.71
N LYS A 21 3.88 -13.03 -5.21
CA LYS A 21 3.09 -13.71 -6.26
C LYS A 21 1.68 -14.05 -5.78
N HIS A 22 1.54 -14.49 -4.52
CA HIS A 22 0.24 -14.83 -3.94
C HIS A 22 -0.61 -13.58 -3.73
N LEU A 23 -0.03 -12.46 -3.25
CA LEU A 23 -0.73 -11.18 -3.14
C LEU A 23 -1.20 -10.69 -4.51
N ILE A 24 -0.33 -10.70 -5.53
CA ILE A 24 -0.68 -10.29 -6.90
C ILE A 24 -1.85 -11.13 -7.42
N ARG A 25 -1.82 -12.45 -7.19
CA ARG A 25 -2.90 -13.34 -7.59
C ARG A 25 -4.20 -13.03 -6.83
N HIS A 26 -4.12 -12.83 -5.53
CA HIS A 26 -5.29 -12.49 -4.70
C HIS A 26 -5.94 -11.19 -5.20
N VAL A 27 -5.15 -10.14 -5.39
CA VAL A 27 -5.65 -8.87 -5.93
C VAL A 27 -6.26 -9.06 -7.32
N ALA A 28 -5.58 -9.76 -8.23
CA ALA A 28 -6.11 -10.06 -9.56
C ALA A 28 -7.50 -10.73 -9.50
N GLN A 29 -7.67 -11.72 -8.62
CA GLN A 29 -8.93 -12.42 -8.43
C GLN A 29 -10.02 -11.52 -7.84
N THR A 30 -9.69 -10.75 -6.80
CA THR A 30 -10.66 -9.92 -6.09
C THR A 30 -11.10 -8.69 -6.91
N THR A 31 -10.22 -8.11 -7.73
CA THR A 31 -10.51 -6.89 -8.50
C THR A 31 -10.77 -7.13 -9.99
N GLY A 32 -10.68 -8.38 -10.47
CA GLY A 32 -10.81 -8.71 -11.90
C GLY A 32 -9.70 -8.16 -12.79
N LEU A 33 -8.54 -7.81 -12.21
CA LEU A 33 -7.38 -7.31 -12.95
C LEU A 33 -6.50 -8.48 -13.43
N ASN A 34 -5.79 -8.31 -14.55
CA ASN A 34 -4.76 -9.28 -14.93
C ASN A 34 -3.54 -9.15 -14.00
N GLY A 35 -2.70 -10.20 -13.93
CA GLY A 35 -1.58 -10.24 -12.99
C GLY A 35 -0.54 -9.13 -13.18
N GLN A 36 -0.31 -8.64 -14.40
CA GLN A 36 0.63 -7.55 -14.66
C GLN A 36 0.06 -6.22 -14.15
N THR A 37 -1.20 -5.92 -14.46
CA THR A 37 -1.90 -4.72 -13.98
C THR A 37 -2.04 -4.75 -12.45
N SER A 38 -2.35 -5.90 -11.84
CA SER A 38 -2.37 -6.05 -10.38
C SER A 38 -1.02 -5.76 -9.74
N ARG A 39 0.08 -6.24 -10.34
CA ARG A 39 1.43 -5.95 -9.85
C ARG A 39 1.75 -4.45 -9.91
N ALA A 40 1.40 -3.79 -11.02
CA ALA A 40 1.62 -2.36 -11.19
C ALA A 40 0.77 -1.54 -10.21
N ALA A 41 -0.52 -1.86 -10.08
CA ALA A 41 -1.45 -1.22 -9.14
C ALA A 41 -0.98 -1.38 -7.68
N LEU A 42 -0.55 -2.58 -7.29
CA LEU A 42 0.07 -2.83 -5.98
C LEU A 42 1.31 -1.98 -5.76
N GLY A 43 2.17 -1.85 -6.77
CA GLY A 43 3.36 -1.00 -6.70
C GLY A 43 3.01 0.46 -6.46
N ILE A 44 2.01 1.00 -7.17
CA ILE A 44 1.56 2.39 -6.99
C ILE A 44 1.00 2.58 -5.58
N LEU A 45 0.09 1.70 -5.16
CA LEU A 45 -0.59 1.77 -3.88
C LEU A 45 0.41 1.70 -2.71
N LEU A 46 1.25 0.66 -2.68
CA LEU A 46 2.24 0.49 -1.60
C LEU A 46 3.31 1.58 -1.59
N SER A 47 3.66 2.14 -2.75
CA SER A 47 4.57 3.29 -2.83
C SER A 47 3.95 4.54 -2.21
N ALA A 48 2.66 4.81 -2.48
CA ALA A 48 1.95 5.90 -1.83
C ALA A 48 1.91 5.67 -0.31
N SER A 49 1.59 4.46 0.15
CA SER A 49 1.62 4.10 1.57
C SER A 49 2.97 4.35 2.23
N ASP A 50 4.06 3.99 1.55
CA ASP A 50 5.42 4.14 2.05
C ASP A 50 5.81 5.62 2.15
N ARG A 51 5.46 6.42 1.13
CA ARG A 51 5.69 7.88 1.09
C ARG A 51 4.97 8.61 2.22
N GLN A 52 3.82 8.09 2.64
CA GLN A 52 3.00 8.64 3.71
C GLN A 52 3.42 8.18 5.11
N GLY A 53 4.53 7.44 5.25
CA GLY A 53 5.04 7.02 6.56
C GLY A 53 4.15 6.00 7.27
N SER A 54 3.35 5.23 6.53
CA SER A 54 2.38 4.30 7.10
C SER A 54 3.04 3.27 8.06
N PRO A 55 2.54 3.11 9.30
CA PRO A 55 3.00 2.05 10.21
C PRO A 55 2.88 0.65 9.61
N PHE A 56 1.83 0.42 8.82
CA PHE A 56 1.64 -0.81 8.05
C PHE A 56 2.85 -1.07 7.14
N MET A 57 3.34 -0.06 6.41
CA MET A 57 4.51 -0.24 5.53
C MET A 57 5.79 -0.50 6.32
N LYS A 58 5.95 0.08 7.50
CA LYS A 58 7.09 -0.21 8.39
C LYS A 58 7.14 -1.69 8.76
N GLU A 59 6.00 -2.23 9.20
CA GLU A 59 5.88 -3.66 9.55
C GLU A 59 6.06 -4.55 8.32
N LEU A 60 5.42 -4.20 7.20
CA LEU A 60 5.51 -4.91 5.94
C LEU A 60 6.95 -5.04 5.44
N ASN A 61 7.70 -3.93 5.48
CA ASN A 61 9.06 -3.85 5.01
C ASN A 61 10.05 -4.59 5.93
N GLN A 62 9.72 -4.77 7.21
CA GLN A 62 10.50 -5.59 8.14
C GLN A 62 10.29 -7.09 7.86
N ARG A 63 9.04 -7.52 7.68
CA ARG A 63 8.70 -8.93 7.46
C ARG A 63 8.94 -9.40 6.02
N PHE A 64 8.75 -8.53 5.04
CA PHE A 64 8.77 -8.87 3.62
C PHE A 64 9.65 -7.91 2.79
N PRO A 65 10.98 -8.11 2.79
CA PRO A 65 11.92 -7.24 2.06
C PRO A 65 11.64 -7.14 0.55
N ALA A 66 10.98 -8.14 -0.05
CA ALA A 66 10.58 -8.11 -1.46
C ALA A 66 9.59 -6.97 -1.79
N VAL A 67 8.85 -6.46 -0.80
CA VAL A 67 7.96 -5.32 -1.02
C VAL A 67 8.76 -4.04 -1.28
N ARG A 68 9.88 -3.82 -0.57
CA ARG A 68 10.78 -2.68 -0.83
C ARG A 68 11.22 -2.64 -2.29
N LYS A 69 11.52 -3.80 -2.88
CA LYS A 69 11.88 -3.90 -4.30
C LYS A 69 10.73 -3.45 -5.20
N LEU A 70 9.49 -3.91 -4.94
CA LEU A 70 8.33 -3.50 -5.71
C LEU A 70 8.06 -1.99 -5.58
N VAL A 71 8.14 -1.44 -4.37
CA VAL A 71 7.97 0.00 -4.11
C VAL A 71 9.01 0.82 -4.87
N ASN A 72 10.29 0.43 -4.81
CA ASN A 72 11.36 1.13 -5.51
C ASN A 72 11.19 1.07 -7.04
N GLN A 73 10.80 -0.08 -7.58
CA GLN A 73 10.46 -0.22 -9.00
C GLN A 73 9.29 0.69 -9.38
N SER A 74 8.25 0.73 -8.56
CA SER A 74 7.10 1.62 -8.76
C SER A 74 7.51 3.09 -8.78
N ARG A 75 8.35 3.54 -7.83
CA ARG A 75 8.85 4.93 -7.78
C ARG A 75 9.67 5.33 -9.00
N GLN A 76 10.40 4.38 -9.60
CA GLN A 76 11.15 4.64 -10.83
C GLN A 76 10.24 4.86 -12.04
N VAL A 77 9.09 4.20 -12.07
CA VAL A 77 8.15 4.25 -13.20
C VAL A 77 7.11 5.36 -13.04
N TYR A 78 6.51 5.48 -11.85
CA TYR A 78 5.37 6.36 -11.57
C TYR A 78 5.74 7.60 -10.76
N GLY A 79 7.03 7.77 -10.45
CA GLY A 79 7.55 8.89 -9.68
C GLY A 79 7.42 8.73 -8.16
N GLY A 80 8.04 9.68 -7.47
CA GLY A 80 8.06 9.80 -6.01
C GLY A 80 9.19 10.74 -5.58
N ALA A 81 9.05 11.37 -4.40
CA ALA A 81 10.09 12.23 -3.85
C ALA A 81 11.45 11.51 -3.78
N LYS A 82 12.48 12.23 -4.22
CA LYS A 82 13.88 11.84 -4.12
C LYS A 82 14.56 12.71 -3.07
N GLY A 83 15.20 12.06 -2.09
CA GLY A 83 15.85 12.75 -0.97
C GLY A 83 14.92 12.95 0.23
N GLU A 84 15.54 13.09 1.40
CA GLU A 84 14.87 13.10 2.70
C GLU A 84 13.91 14.29 2.87
N ILE A 85 14.34 15.51 2.51
CA ILE A 85 13.51 16.71 2.62
C ILE A 85 12.23 16.59 1.77
N ALA A 86 12.38 16.12 0.52
CA ALA A 86 11.23 15.93 -0.37
C ALA A 86 10.24 14.88 0.18
N GLN A 87 10.74 13.84 0.84
CA GLN A 87 9.90 12.83 1.50
C GLN A 87 9.18 13.39 2.73
N LEU A 88 9.83 14.26 3.50
CA LEU A 88 9.17 14.98 4.60
C LEU A 88 8.08 15.93 4.09
N ILE A 89 8.32 16.63 2.97
CA ILE A 89 7.31 17.49 2.34
C ILE A 89 6.07 16.68 1.94
N GLU A 90 6.25 15.47 1.39
CA GLU A 90 5.13 14.58 1.04
C GLU A 90 4.28 14.14 2.25
N GLN A 91 4.79 14.29 3.47
CA GLN A 91 4.06 13.98 4.71
C GLN A 91 3.34 15.19 5.31
N THR A 92 3.54 16.41 4.79
CA THR A 92 2.75 17.61 5.17
C THR A 92 1.30 17.49 4.68
N PRO A 93 0.30 18.15 5.29
CA PRO A 93 -1.10 18.04 4.85
C PRO A 93 -1.31 18.21 3.33
N GLY A 94 -0.71 19.25 2.73
CA GLY A 94 -0.76 19.46 1.27
C GLY A 94 -0.01 18.38 0.48
N GLY A 95 1.14 17.92 0.99
CA GLY A 95 1.89 16.81 0.41
C GLY A 95 1.10 15.51 0.39
N ARG A 96 0.40 15.19 1.48
CA ARG A 96 -0.42 13.98 1.61
C ARG A 96 -1.53 13.95 0.55
N MET A 97 -2.24 15.07 0.38
CA MET A 97 -3.24 15.22 -0.67
C MET A 97 -2.62 15.04 -2.06
N ALA A 98 -1.47 15.67 -2.34
CA ALA A 98 -0.79 15.51 -3.63
C ALA A 98 -0.39 14.04 -3.90
N VAL A 99 0.09 13.31 -2.89
CA VAL A 99 0.42 11.88 -3.01
C VAL A 99 -0.83 11.05 -3.31
N ALA A 100 -1.94 11.26 -2.59
CA ALA A 100 -3.19 10.55 -2.82
C ALA A 100 -3.77 10.82 -4.22
N THR A 101 -3.87 12.09 -4.62
CA THR A 101 -4.37 12.46 -5.95
C THR A 101 -3.51 11.85 -7.06
N THR A 102 -2.18 11.88 -6.90
CA THR A 102 -1.24 11.27 -7.86
C THR A 102 -1.40 9.76 -7.90
N MET A 103 -1.58 9.10 -6.76
CA MET A 103 -1.85 7.65 -6.70
C MET A 103 -3.10 7.29 -7.49
N ILE A 104 -4.22 7.97 -7.25
CA ILE A 104 -5.48 7.72 -7.97
C ILE A 104 -5.31 7.98 -9.47
N ARG A 105 -4.68 9.09 -9.86
CA ARG A 105 -4.39 9.40 -11.27
C ARG A 105 -3.55 8.32 -11.93
N ASN A 106 -2.51 7.81 -11.27
CA ASN A 106 -1.65 6.76 -11.81
C ASN A 106 -2.42 5.43 -11.97
N LEU A 107 -3.33 5.11 -11.06
CA LEU A 107 -4.19 3.94 -11.17
C LEU A 107 -5.20 4.09 -12.34
N GLN A 108 -5.77 5.27 -12.54
CA GLN A 108 -6.62 5.57 -13.70
C GLN A 108 -5.85 5.49 -15.02
N ASN A 109 -4.62 6.01 -15.06
CA ASN A 109 -3.73 5.92 -16.23
C ASN A 109 -3.31 4.48 -16.56
N LEU A 110 -3.37 3.57 -15.59
CA LEU A 110 -3.23 2.13 -15.82
C LEU A 110 -4.49 1.47 -16.41
N GLY A 111 -5.57 2.24 -16.59
CA GLY A 111 -6.85 1.77 -17.11
C GLY A 111 -7.78 1.17 -16.05
N LEU A 112 -7.52 1.39 -14.76
CA LEU A 112 -8.40 0.87 -13.70
C LEU A 112 -9.69 1.70 -13.62
N SER A 113 -10.83 0.99 -13.55
CA SER A 113 -12.11 1.62 -13.25
C SER A 113 -12.20 2.06 -11.78
N HIS A 114 -13.15 2.94 -11.47
CA HIS A 114 -13.41 3.36 -10.08
C HIS A 114 -13.71 2.18 -9.15
N GLN A 115 -14.43 1.16 -9.63
CA GLN A 115 -14.72 -0.06 -8.86
C GLN A 115 -13.46 -0.86 -8.58
N GLN A 116 -12.56 -0.98 -9.56
CA GLN A 116 -11.29 -1.69 -9.39
C GLN A 116 -10.38 -0.96 -8.39
N ILE A 117 -10.32 0.37 -8.47
CA ILE A 117 -9.56 1.20 -7.53
C ILE A 117 -10.12 1.04 -6.11
N ALA A 118 -11.44 1.13 -5.94
CA ALA A 118 -12.09 0.93 -4.64
C ALA A 118 -11.84 -0.47 -4.08
N GLY A 119 -11.80 -1.50 -4.93
CA GLY A 119 -11.55 -2.89 -4.55
C GLY A 119 -10.10 -3.20 -4.16
N LEU A 120 -9.12 -2.40 -4.59
CA LEU A 120 -7.70 -2.63 -4.25
C LEU A 120 -7.44 -2.54 -2.75
N PHE A 121 -8.00 -1.53 -2.08
CA PHE A 121 -7.73 -1.30 -0.66
C PHE A 121 -8.17 -2.46 0.25
N PRO A 122 -9.43 -2.93 0.20
CA PRO A 122 -9.86 -4.07 1.00
C PRO A 122 -9.18 -5.37 0.56
N ALA A 123 -8.85 -5.57 -0.71
CA ALA A 123 -8.11 -6.75 -1.17
C ALA A 123 -6.71 -6.84 -0.54
N VAL A 124 -5.99 -5.72 -0.48
CA VAL A 124 -4.67 -5.68 0.17
C VAL A 124 -4.80 -5.85 1.68
N SER A 125 -5.72 -5.12 2.31
CA SER A 125 -5.93 -5.18 3.76
C SER A 125 -6.28 -6.60 4.21
N SER A 126 -7.30 -7.21 3.58
CA SER A 126 -7.77 -8.55 3.95
C SER A 126 -6.72 -9.63 3.71
N TYR A 127 -5.90 -9.52 2.65
CA TYR A 127 -4.80 -10.45 2.41
C TYR A 127 -3.79 -10.44 3.56
N TYR A 128 -3.33 -9.26 3.99
CA TYR A 128 -2.31 -9.16 5.03
C TYR A 128 -2.85 -9.46 6.43
N GLU A 129 -4.11 -9.11 6.70
CA GLU A 129 -4.77 -9.46 7.95
C GLU A 129 -4.96 -10.99 8.06
N THR A 130 -5.54 -11.61 7.03
CA THR A 130 -5.88 -13.05 7.05
C THR A 130 -4.63 -13.94 7.08
N ASN A 131 -3.62 -13.62 6.28
CA ASN A 131 -2.46 -14.51 6.12
C ASN A 131 -1.33 -14.25 7.13
N TYR A 132 -1.29 -13.05 7.72
CA TYR A 132 -0.12 -12.62 8.51
C TYR A 132 -0.48 -11.84 9.78
N GLY A 133 -1.77 -11.60 10.05
CA GLY A 133 -2.25 -10.85 11.21
C GLY A 133 -1.85 -9.36 11.21
N ILE A 134 -1.44 -8.82 10.05
CA ILE A 134 -0.99 -7.43 9.93
C ILE A 134 -2.20 -6.54 9.68
N LYS A 135 -2.42 -5.55 10.55
CA LYS A 135 -3.55 -4.61 10.49
C LYS A 135 -3.07 -3.18 10.16
N GLY A 136 -4.01 -2.25 9.98
CA GLY A 136 -3.70 -0.82 9.81
C GLY A 136 -3.49 -0.36 8.36
N PHE A 137 -3.86 -1.17 7.37
CA PHE A 137 -3.89 -0.72 5.97
C PHE A 137 -4.99 0.33 5.70
N ALA A 138 -6.05 0.32 6.51
CA ALA A 138 -7.21 1.21 6.40
C ALA A 138 -6.88 2.71 6.47
N HIS A 139 -5.73 3.09 7.06
CA HIS A 139 -5.30 4.49 7.15
C HIS A 139 -5.00 5.18 5.80
N LEU A 140 -4.91 4.43 4.71
CA LEU A 140 -4.84 5.03 3.36
C LEU A 140 -6.23 5.45 2.85
N GLY A 141 -7.29 4.80 3.33
CA GLY A 141 -8.67 5.26 3.14
C GLY A 141 -8.92 6.56 3.90
N ASP A 142 -8.34 6.71 5.10
CA ASP A 142 -8.40 7.97 5.86
C ASP A 142 -7.77 9.14 5.08
N LEU A 143 -6.76 8.85 4.25
CA LEU A 143 -6.08 9.80 3.35
C LEU A 143 -6.96 10.26 2.16
N LEU A 144 -8.00 9.49 1.83
CA LEU A 144 -8.94 9.77 0.74
C LEU A 144 -10.29 10.34 1.22
N GLY A 145 -10.51 10.50 2.53
CA GLY A 145 -11.75 11.10 3.04
C GLY A 145 -12.01 11.08 4.55
N GLY A 146 -11.04 10.81 5.42
CA GLY A 146 -11.29 10.63 6.87
C GLY A 146 -10.65 11.66 7.81
N GLY A 147 -9.66 12.44 7.36
CA GLY A 147 -8.83 13.24 8.26
C GLY A 147 -9.47 14.51 8.87
N GLU A 148 -10.48 15.10 8.22
CA GLU A 148 -11.08 16.38 8.69
C GLU A 148 -12.62 16.46 8.58
N ALA A 149 -13.30 15.46 8.01
CA ALA A 149 -14.78 15.42 8.01
C ALA A 149 -15.38 14.87 9.32
N VAL A 150 -14.55 14.18 10.12
CA VAL A 150 -14.80 13.65 11.48
C VAL A 150 -15.31 14.71 12.48
N GLU A 151 -14.51 15.76 12.57
CA GLU A 151 -14.57 16.74 13.67
C GLU A 151 -15.41 17.97 13.31
N ALA A 152 -15.56 18.31 12.01
CA ALA A 152 -16.34 19.45 11.58
C ALA A 152 -17.87 19.27 11.77
N SER A 153 -18.38 18.04 11.83
CA SER A 153 -19.82 17.79 12.02
C SER A 153 -20.27 17.79 13.49
N LYS A 154 -19.35 17.70 14.47
CA LYS A 154 -19.69 17.78 15.90
C LYS A 154 -19.60 19.18 16.48
N ALA A 155 -18.91 20.11 15.81
CA ALA A 155 -18.72 21.49 16.28
C ALA A 155 -19.84 22.47 15.89
N VAL A 156 -20.89 22.03 15.18
CA VAL A 156 -21.99 22.90 14.69
C VAL A 156 -23.30 22.69 15.45
N HIS A 157 -23.37 21.74 16.40
CA HIS A 157 -24.55 21.50 17.23
C HIS A 157 -24.23 21.39 18.73
N GLY A 158 -23.22 22.13 19.21
CA GLY A 158 -22.94 22.34 20.63
C GLY A 158 -23.40 23.72 21.07
#